data_AF-A0A556BPK6-F1
#
_entry.id   AF-A0A556BPK6-F1
#
_cell.length_a   1.000
_cell.length_b   1.000
_cell.length_c   1.000
_cell.angle_alpha   90.00
_cell.angle_beta   90.00
_cell.angle_gamma   90.00
#
_symmetry.space_group_name_H-M   'P 1'
#
loop_
_entity.id
_entity.type
_entity.pdbx_description
1 polymer ?
#
loop_
_entity_poly.entity_id
_entity_poly.type
_entity_poly.pdbx_seq_one_letter_code
_entity_poly.pdbx_strand_id
1 'polypeptide(L)'
;MLPYMNASRKSINELMAISRSKYNFEKNNKDAIRKRINLLLSANLVTKLDHFHYKTSELGAQIVDLIQKDIEHEEILTSPVAENEKETEDILVELRVASGDSTNPERFEKICAICFEMLGYESKWIGGSGNTDILVQTISSPKFSYRIIIDTKSTSSPSVNESQIDFDTLKEHKVKNNADFVVIVGKSFSSSRLLHRAKEHEVVLIDIESLSDLILSHMKVPLSYESYKNLFLSGGLLDLTKIEEDSNHLIRKNNLIKEILNCLIEQNDDEVTDGILTEREIYFILKNSNLLKENLSIKEIQETLTFLSSPFINGIRKTKDGYYAMGSLNEISKTFQFYGGISGNR
;
A
#
# COMPACT_ATOMS: atom_id res chain seq x y z
N MET A 1 20.28 6.53 -7.00
CA MET A 1 20.04 7.47 -8.13
C MET A 1 20.67 6.98 -9.43
N LEU A 2 21.97 6.65 -9.43
CA LEU A 2 22.68 6.19 -10.62
C LEU A 2 22.02 4.99 -11.33
N PRO A 3 21.58 3.93 -10.62
CA PRO A 3 20.89 2.80 -11.28
C PRO A 3 19.58 3.18 -11.99
N TYR A 4 18.85 4.18 -11.48
CA TYR A 4 17.57 4.62 -12.08
C TYR A 4 17.72 5.47 -13.34
N MET A 5 18.91 6.00 -13.58
CA MET A 5 19.28 6.67 -14.83
C MET A 5 19.96 5.70 -15.81
N ASN A 6 20.14 4.43 -15.39
CA ASN A 6 20.65 3.37 -16.24
C ASN A 6 19.54 2.89 -17.19
N ALA A 7 19.89 2.66 -18.45
CA ALA A 7 18.99 2.28 -19.55
C ALA A 7 17.86 3.27 -19.94
N SER A 8 17.46 4.22 -19.08
CA SER A 8 16.40 5.21 -19.39
C SER A 8 16.77 6.63 -18.95
N ARG A 9 16.40 7.64 -19.76
CA ARG A 9 16.59 9.06 -19.40
C ARG A 9 15.60 9.46 -18.30
N LYS A 10 16.03 10.25 -17.32
CA LYS A 10 15.18 10.74 -16.23
C LYS A 10 15.33 12.24 -16.01
N SER A 11 14.22 12.88 -15.68
CA SER A 11 14.12 14.25 -15.21
C SER A 11 14.29 14.35 -13.70
N ILE A 12 14.53 15.57 -13.19
CA ILE A 12 14.60 15.83 -11.74
C ILE A 12 13.29 15.44 -11.04
N ASN A 13 12.13 15.68 -11.67
CA ASN A 13 10.84 15.35 -11.07
C ASN A 13 10.64 13.83 -10.98
N GLU A 14 11.02 13.06 -12.01
CA GLU A 14 10.98 11.60 -11.96
C GLU A 14 11.95 11.05 -10.90
N LEU A 15 13.17 11.59 -10.81
CA LEU A 15 14.14 11.18 -9.79
C LEU A 15 13.67 11.49 -8.36
N MET A 16 12.95 12.60 -8.17
CA MET A 16 12.29 12.90 -6.90
C MET A 16 11.20 11.89 -6.58
N ALA A 17 10.32 11.60 -7.54
CA ALA A 17 9.24 10.62 -7.37
C ALA A 17 9.79 9.23 -7.03
N ILE A 18 10.84 8.78 -7.71
CA ILE A 18 11.54 7.51 -7.41
C ILE A 18 12.13 7.53 -6.00
N SER A 19 12.79 8.62 -5.60
CA SER A 19 13.42 8.70 -4.29
C SER A 19 12.42 8.62 -3.13
N ARG A 20 11.19 9.11 -3.34
CA ARG A 20 10.09 9.00 -2.37
C ARG A 20 9.53 7.60 -2.32
N SER A 21 9.13 7.06 -3.47
CA SER A 21 8.44 5.78 -3.55
C SER A 21 9.27 4.62 -2.99
N LYS A 22 10.60 4.65 -3.21
CA LYS A 22 11.48 3.54 -2.85
C LYS A 22 12.23 3.69 -1.53
N TYR A 23 12.66 4.91 -1.19
CA TYR A 23 13.54 5.13 -0.03
C TYR A 23 12.88 5.94 1.08
N ASN A 24 11.58 6.25 0.94
CA ASN A 24 10.79 7.03 1.89
C ASN A 24 11.49 8.33 2.36
N PHE A 25 12.19 9.01 1.46
CA PHE A 25 12.89 10.25 1.81
C PHE A 25 11.90 11.39 2.08
N GLU A 26 11.68 11.70 3.37
CA GLU A 26 10.63 12.62 3.84
C GLU A 26 10.77 14.10 3.46
N LYS A 27 11.89 14.55 2.88
CA LYS A 27 12.07 15.97 2.51
C LYS A 27 12.53 16.16 1.08
N ASN A 28 11.57 16.57 0.26
CA ASN A 28 11.76 17.16 -1.06
C ASN A 28 12.56 18.46 -0.92
N ASN A 29 13.81 18.44 -1.34
CA ASN A 29 14.40 19.64 -1.90
C ASN A 29 14.92 19.30 -3.29
N LYS A 30 14.31 19.90 -4.33
CA LYS A 30 14.84 19.87 -5.70
C LYS A 30 16.34 20.18 -5.70
N ASP A 31 16.79 21.01 -4.77
CA ASP A 31 18.20 21.36 -4.61
C ASP A 31 19.05 20.22 -4.07
N ALA A 32 18.53 19.34 -3.23
CA ALA A 32 19.26 18.15 -2.78
C ALA A 32 19.46 17.15 -3.93
N ILE A 33 18.42 16.93 -4.74
CA ILE A 33 18.52 16.11 -5.96
C ILE A 33 19.47 16.76 -6.97
N ARG A 34 19.38 18.07 -7.20
CA ARG A 34 20.32 18.81 -8.05
C ARG A 34 21.76 18.73 -7.55
N LYS A 35 21.99 18.88 -6.24
CA LYS A 35 23.34 18.72 -5.65
C LYS A 35 23.90 17.32 -5.90
N ARG A 36 23.07 16.28 -5.71
CA ARG A 36 23.46 14.89 -6.02
C ARG A 36 23.75 14.69 -7.51
N ILE A 37 22.91 15.21 -8.41
CA ILE A 37 23.15 15.15 -9.86
C ILE A 37 24.44 15.90 -10.23
N ASN A 38 24.67 17.09 -9.67
CA ASN A 38 25.88 17.86 -9.93
C ASN A 38 27.13 17.10 -9.46
N LEU A 39 27.08 16.44 -8.30
CA LEU A 39 28.17 15.57 -7.86
C LEU A 39 28.43 14.43 -8.86
N LEU A 40 27.37 13.77 -9.34
CA LEU A 40 27.48 12.69 -10.33
C LEU A 40 27.98 13.19 -11.70
N LEU A 41 27.58 14.39 -12.12
CA LEU A 41 28.09 15.05 -13.33
C LEU A 41 29.59 15.39 -13.17
N SER A 42 29.99 15.95 -12.03
CA SER A 42 31.40 16.26 -11.73
C SER A 42 32.27 15.00 -11.68
N ALA A 43 31.70 13.88 -11.26
CA ALA A 43 32.36 12.57 -11.28
C ALA A 43 32.28 11.86 -12.65
N ASN A 44 31.68 12.50 -13.67
CA ASN A 44 31.47 11.95 -15.01
C ASN A 44 30.69 10.62 -15.03
N LEU A 45 29.83 10.38 -14.03
CA LEU A 45 28.99 9.19 -13.90
C LEU A 45 27.62 9.36 -14.58
N VAL A 46 27.21 10.59 -14.80
CA VAL A 46 25.95 10.96 -15.44
C VAL A 46 26.25 11.96 -16.55
N THR A 47 25.49 11.92 -17.64
CA THR A 47 25.51 12.91 -18.70
C THR A 47 24.17 13.64 -18.75
N LYS A 48 24.22 14.92 -19.14
CA LYS A 48 23.04 15.73 -19.40
C LYS A 48 22.68 15.59 -20.88
N LEU A 49 21.48 15.08 -21.17
CA LEU A 49 21.03 14.85 -22.55
C LEU A 49 20.38 16.10 -23.15
N ASP A 50 19.58 16.79 -22.36
CA ASP A 50 18.93 18.04 -22.71
C ASP A 50 18.77 18.92 -21.46
N HIS A 51 18.02 20.03 -21.55
CA HIS A 51 17.89 20.96 -20.43
C HIS A 51 17.29 20.33 -19.16
N PHE A 52 16.49 19.27 -19.30
CA PHE A 52 15.68 18.67 -18.24
C PHE A 52 16.05 17.21 -17.92
N HIS A 53 16.74 16.49 -18.81
CA HIS A 53 16.98 15.05 -18.69
C HIS A 53 18.45 14.67 -18.54
N TYR A 54 18.64 13.61 -17.77
CA TYR A 54 19.93 13.02 -17.42
C TYR A 54 19.91 11.51 -17.70
N LYS A 55 21.08 10.94 -18.01
CA LYS A 55 21.30 9.49 -18.21
C LYS A 55 22.65 9.09 -17.62
N THR A 56 22.84 7.84 -17.21
CA THR A 56 24.18 7.33 -16.89
C THR A 56 25.15 7.49 -18.07
N SER A 57 26.40 7.84 -17.75
CA SER A 57 27.52 7.74 -18.70
C SER A 57 27.99 6.28 -18.81
N GLU A 58 28.91 5.98 -19.73
CA GLU A 58 29.54 4.65 -19.81
C GLU A 58 30.25 4.28 -18.51
N LEU A 59 30.99 5.23 -17.91
CA LEU A 59 31.63 5.05 -16.60
C LEU A 59 30.60 4.82 -15.50
N GLY A 60 29.50 5.58 -15.53
CA GLY A 60 28.39 5.41 -14.59
C GLY A 60 27.74 4.04 -14.70
N ALA A 61 27.55 3.52 -15.91
CA ALA A 61 26.99 2.20 -16.14
C ALA A 61 27.88 1.09 -15.54
N GLN A 62 29.21 1.18 -15.70
CA GLN A 62 30.14 0.25 -15.07
C GLN A 62 30.05 0.26 -13.54
N ILE A 63 29.86 1.44 -12.93
CA ILE A 63 29.64 1.56 -11.49
C ILE A 63 28.26 0.99 -11.09
N VAL A 64 27.22 1.17 -11.90
CA VAL A 64 25.92 0.56 -11.65
C VAL A 64 26.03 -0.97 -11.64
N ASP A 65 26.75 -1.55 -12.60
CA ASP A 65 26.96 -3.00 -12.66
C ASP A 65 27.71 -3.52 -11.43
N LEU A 66 28.64 -2.75 -10.87
CA LEU A 66 29.32 -3.07 -9.62
C LEU A 66 28.37 -2.99 -8.41
N ILE A 67 27.58 -1.92 -8.32
CA ILE A 67 26.59 -1.73 -7.24
C ILE A 67 25.50 -2.82 -7.29
N GLN A 68 25.03 -3.18 -8.49
CA GLN A 68 24.01 -4.21 -8.66
C GLN A 68 24.51 -5.59 -8.24
N LYS A 69 25.77 -5.93 -8.50
CA LYS A 69 26.38 -7.18 -8.03
C LYS A 69 26.49 -7.25 -6.50
N ASP A 70 26.75 -6.12 -5.84
CA ASP A 70 26.78 -6.06 -4.38
C ASP A 70 25.37 -6.16 -3.75
N ILE A 71 24.34 -5.62 -4.43
CA ILE A 71 22.93 -5.74 -4.02
C ILE A 71 22.39 -7.16 -4.27
N GLU A 72 22.73 -7.75 -5.41
CA GLU A 72 22.34 -9.12 -5.77
C GLU A 72 22.92 -10.16 -4.80
N HIS A 73 24.07 -9.89 -4.15
CA HIS A 73 24.63 -10.75 -3.11
C HIS A 73 23.80 -10.78 -1.80
N GLU A 74 22.89 -9.81 -1.57
CA GLU A 74 21.90 -9.84 -0.48
C GLU A 74 20.51 -10.39 -0.92
N GLU A 75 20.18 -10.37 -2.21
CA GLU A 75 18.82 -10.66 -2.73
C GLU A 75 18.56 -12.12 -3.19
N ILE A 76 19.54 -13.05 -3.08
CA ILE A 76 19.43 -14.46 -3.58
C ILE A 76 18.36 -15.31 -2.84
N LEU A 77 17.49 -14.71 -2.01
CA LEU A 77 16.38 -15.40 -1.34
C LEU A 77 14.99 -14.84 -1.65
N THR A 78 14.80 -14.04 -2.71
CA THR A 78 13.50 -13.37 -2.93
C THR A 78 12.51 -14.16 -3.79
N SER A 79 11.41 -14.53 -3.13
CA SER A 79 10.14 -15.08 -3.62
C SER A 79 9.37 -14.12 -4.56
N PRO A 80 8.24 -14.53 -5.19
CA PRO A 80 7.31 -13.67 -5.96
C PRO A 80 6.85 -12.35 -5.31
N VAL A 81 7.19 -12.11 -4.04
CA VAL A 81 6.93 -10.85 -3.34
C VAL A 81 7.73 -9.67 -3.91
N ALA A 82 8.96 -9.89 -4.40
CA ALA A 82 9.83 -8.80 -4.87
C ALA A 82 9.42 -8.18 -6.22
N GLU A 83 8.77 -8.94 -7.10
CA GLU A 83 8.28 -8.42 -8.39
C GLU A 83 7.07 -7.48 -8.21
N ASN A 84 6.15 -7.83 -7.31
CA ASN A 84 4.97 -7.01 -6.98
C ASN A 84 5.34 -5.67 -6.30
N GLU A 85 6.43 -5.65 -5.53
CA GLU A 85 6.94 -4.41 -4.90
C GLU A 85 7.43 -3.42 -5.95
N LYS A 86 8.17 -3.89 -6.98
CA LYS A 86 8.68 -3.04 -8.06
C LYS A 86 7.56 -2.46 -8.92
N GLU A 87 6.54 -3.26 -9.25
CA GLU A 87 5.38 -2.77 -10.00
C GLU A 87 4.60 -1.70 -9.22
N THR A 88 4.43 -1.91 -7.91
CA THR A 88 3.83 -0.91 -7.01
C THR A 88 4.65 0.38 -6.98
N GLU A 89 5.98 0.29 -6.86
CA GLU A 89 6.87 1.45 -6.90
C GLU A 89 6.70 2.25 -8.20
N ASP A 90 6.69 1.58 -9.36
CA ASP A 90 6.55 2.24 -10.67
C ASP A 90 5.21 2.97 -10.80
N ILE A 91 4.12 2.37 -10.30
CA ILE A 91 2.79 3.01 -10.26
C ILE A 91 2.80 4.26 -9.37
N LEU A 92 3.39 4.19 -8.18
CA LEU A 92 3.47 5.33 -7.25
C LEU A 92 4.38 6.45 -7.76
N VAL A 93 5.42 6.13 -8.53
CA VAL A 93 6.24 7.11 -9.24
C VAL A 93 5.42 7.82 -10.30
N GLU A 94 4.71 7.04 -11.12
CA GLU A 94 3.87 7.55 -12.21
C GLU A 94 2.74 8.45 -11.68
N LEU A 95 2.07 8.04 -10.60
CA LEU A 95 1.04 8.82 -9.91
C LEU A 95 1.54 10.22 -9.54
N ARG A 96 2.73 10.31 -8.94
CA ARG A 96 3.36 11.59 -8.55
C ARG A 96 3.71 12.44 -9.77
N VAL A 97 4.27 11.84 -10.82
CA VAL A 97 4.66 12.55 -12.04
C VAL A 97 3.42 13.09 -12.77
N ALA A 98 2.42 12.24 -13.01
CA ALA A 98 1.19 12.59 -13.72
C ALA A 98 0.39 13.68 -12.99
N SER A 99 0.34 13.66 -11.64
CA SER A 99 -0.33 14.71 -10.85
C SER A 99 0.21 16.12 -11.10
N GLY A 100 1.49 16.22 -11.49
CA GLY A 100 2.17 17.48 -11.79
C GLY A 100 2.03 17.96 -13.24
N ASP A 101 1.52 17.11 -14.13
CA ASP A 101 1.43 17.37 -15.56
C ASP A 101 0.03 17.84 -15.95
N SER A 102 -0.21 19.13 -15.80
CA SER A 102 -1.49 19.76 -16.18
C SER A 102 -1.73 19.78 -17.69
N THR A 103 -0.75 19.39 -18.52
CA THR A 103 -0.94 19.32 -19.98
C THR A 103 -1.52 17.99 -20.43
N ASN A 104 -1.44 16.96 -19.59
CA ASN A 104 -1.95 15.62 -19.87
C ASN A 104 -2.83 15.11 -18.71
N PRO A 105 -4.00 15.71 -18.44
CA PRO A 105 -4.87 15.33 -17.33
C PRO A 105 -5.34 13.87 -17.41
N GLU A 106 -5.65 13.35 -18.60
CA GLU A 106 -6.06 11.95 -18.79
C GLU A 106 -5.02 10.93 -18.29
N ARG A 107 -3.73 11.29 -18.32
CA ARG A 107 -2.65 10.45 -17.79
C ARG A 107 -2.80 10.28 -16.28
N PHE A 108 -3.17 11.36 -15.59
CA PHE A 108 -3.42 11.35 -14.16
C PHE A 108 -4.72 10.61 -13.81
N GLU A 109 -5.77 10.76 -14.61
CA GLU A 109 -7.02 10.01 -14.48
C GLU A 109 -6.77 8.50 -14.55
N LYS A 110 -6.04 8.04 -15.58
CA LYS A 110 -5.76 6.61 -15.79
C LYS A 110 -4.96 5.99 -14.65
N ILE A 111 -3.90 6.67 -14.18
CA ILE A 111 -3.08 6.13 -13.09
C ILE A 111 -3.83 6.14 -11.75
N CYS A 112 -4.72 7.11 -11.52
CA CYS A 112 -5.63 7.08 -10.37
C CYS A 112 -6.58 5.88 -10.46
N ALA A 113 -7.11 5.56 -11.65
CA ALA A 113 -7.98 4.40 -11.82
C ALA A 113 -7.25 3.10 -11.41
N ILE A 114 -6.02 2.90 -11.88
CA ILE A 114 -5.14 1.78 -11.50
C ILE A 114 -4.90 1.74 -9.99
N CYS A 115 -4.66 2.89 -9.36
CA CYS A 115 -4.46 2.96 -7.91
C CYS A 115 -5.67 2.43 -7.11
N PHE A 116 -6.90 2.66 -7.58
CA PHE A 116 -8.10 2.09 -6.95
C PHE A 116 -8.28 0.59 -7.27
N GLU A 117 -7.81 0.11 -8.43
CA GLU A 117 -7.76 -1.34 -8.70
C GLU A 117 -6.79 -2.05 -7.76
N MET A 118 -5.65 -1.44 -7.44
CA MET A 118 -4.68 -1.97 -6.46
C MET A 118 -5.27 -2.09 -5.04
N LEU A 119 -6.24 -1.25 -4.69
CA LEU A 119 -7.01 -1.37 -3.44
C LEU A 119 -8.12 -2.44 -3.52
N GLY A 120 -8.18 -3.18 -4.63
CA GLY A 120 -9.11 -4.26 -4.89
C GLY A 120 -10.45 -3.83 -5.47
N TYR A 121 -10.67 -2.56 -5.83
CA TYR A 121 -11.95 -2.14 -6.40
C TYR A 121 -12.07 -2.47 -7.89
N GLU A 122 -13.30 -2.59 -8.38
CA GLU A 122 -13.57 -2.43 -9.82
C GLU A 122 -13.49 -0.93 -10.15
N SER A 123 -12.52 -0.54 -10.95
CA SER A 123 -12.26 0.85 -11.31
C SER A 123 -12.43 1.03 -12.81
N LYS A 124 -13.17 2.04 -13.24
CA LYS A 124 -13.37 2.33 -14.65
C LYS A 124 -13.05 3.78 -14.93
N TRP A 125 -12.01 4.02 -15.72
CA TRP A 125 -11.76 5.33 -16.34
C TRP A 125 -12.87 5.62 -17.35
N ILE A 126 -13.49 6.79 -17.20
CA ILE A 126 -14.57 7.30 -18.06
C ILE A 126 -14.05 8.50 -18.86
N GLY A 127 -13.54 9.50 -18.15
CA GLY A 127 -13.01 10.74 -18.72
C GLY A 127 -14.02 11.56 -19.53
N GLY A 128 -13.54 12.70 -20.04
CA GLY A 128 -14.28 13.55 -20.98
C GLY A 128 -15.20 14.58 -20.32
N SER A 129 -15.53 15.62 -21.09
CA SER A 129 -16.32 16.76 -20.61
C SER A 129 -17.74 16.35 -20.20
N GLY A 130 -18.22 16.85 -19.05
CA GLY A 130 -19.57 16.61 -18.54
C GLY A 130 -19.79 15.21 -17.93
N ASN A 131 -18.69 14.55 -17.55
CA ASN A 131 -18.73 13.29 -16.80
C ASN A 131 -17.68 13.29 -15.70
N THR A 132 -17.79 12.33 -14.78
CA THR A 132 -16.71 12.06 -13.82
C THR A 132 -15.54 11.38 -14.52
N ASP A 133 -14.34 11.55 -13.98
CA ASP A 133 -13.14 10.97 -14.59
C ASP A 133 -13.10 9.45 -14.39
N ILE A 134 -13.47 8.97 -13.19
CA ILE A 134 -13.39 7.55 -12.82
C ILE A 134 -14.63 7.16 -12.00
N LEU A 135 -15.16 5.98 -12.29
CA LEU A 135 -16.18 5.32 -11.47
C LEU A 135 -15.55 4.10 -10.79
N VAL A 136 -15.65 4.06 -9.46
CA VAL A 136 -15.14 2.97 -8.64
C VAL A 136 -16.31 2.25 -7.96
N GLN A 137 -16.24 0.92 -7.91
CA GLN A 137 -17.26 0.07 -7.31
C GLN A 137 -16.61 -1.08 -6.53
N THR A 138 -17.19 -1.42 -5.38
CA THR A 138 -16.78 -2.62 -4.63
C THR A 138 -17.21 -3.90 -5.33
N ILE A 139 -16.34 -4.91 -5.34
CA ILE A 139 -16.65 -6.25 -5.84
C ILE A 139 -17.29 -7.06 -4.69
N SER A 140 -18.55 -6.76 -4.38
CA SER A 140 -19.28 -7.39 -3.27
C SER A 140 -20.76 -7.64 -3.61
N SER A 141 -21.47 -8.31 -2.71
CA SER A 141 -22.92 -8.49 -2.85
C SER A 141 -23.63 -7.14 -2.92
N PRO A 142 -24.66 -6.96 -3.77
CA PRO A 142 -25.34 -5.67 -3.96
C PRO A 142 -25.82 -4.97 -2.69
N LYS A 143 -26.11 -5.73 -1.62
CA LYS A 143 -26.53 -5.17 -0.32
C LYS A 143 -25.40 -4.41 0.40
N PHE A 144 -24.15 -4.82 0.19
CA PHE A 144 -22.98 -4.27 0.85
C PHE A 144 -22.10 -3.48 -0.13
N SER A 145 -22.50 -3.41 -1.40
CA SER A 145 -21.75 -2.68 -2.41
C SER A 145 -21.96 -1.19 -2.27
N TYR A 146 -20.92 -0.41 -2.56
CA TYR A 146 -21.02 1.02 -2.74
C TYR A 146 -20.23 1.48 -3.97
N ARG A 147 -20.57 2.66 -4.46
CA ARG A 147 -19.98 3.28 -5.64
C ARG A 147 -19.43 4.66 -5.30
N ILE A 148 -18.29 4.98 -5.90
CA ILE A 148 -17.58 6.25 -5.72
C ILE A 148 -17.39 6.86 -7.11
N ILE A 149 -17.76 8.12 -7.27
CA ILE A 149 -17.26 8.91 -8.39
C ILE A 149 -15.99 9.64 -7.99
N ILE A 150 -15.02 9.69 -8.89
CA ILE A 150 -13.72 10.30 -8.64
C ILE A 150 -13.41 11.28 -9.77
N ASP A 151 -13.17 12.52 -9.38
CA ASP A 151 -12.62 13.53 -10.26
C ASP A 151 -11.17 13.80 -9.89
N THR A 152 -10.31 13.91 -10.89
CA THR A 152 -8.88 14.16 -10.71
C THR A 152 -8.54 15.59 -11.09
N LYS A 153 -7.54 16.15 -10.40
CA LYS A 153 -7.00 17.49 -10.68
C LYS A 153 -5.48 17.44 -10.76
N SER A 154 -4.94 17.31 -11.97
CA SER A 154 -3.52 17.51 -12.22
C SER A 154 -3.20 19.01 -12.23
N THR A 155 -2.05 19.38 -11.68
CA THR A 155 -1.63 20.78 -11.58
C THR A 155 -0.12 20.94 -11.52
N SER A 156 0.40 21.86 -12.31
CA SER A 156 1.81 22.28 -12.21
C SER A 156 2.07 23.08 -10.93
N SER A 157 1.05 23.71 -10.35
CA SER A 157 1.10 24.39 -9.06
C SER A 157 1.40 23.42 -7.92
N PRO A 158 1.86 23.90 -6.75
CA PRO A 158 2.09 23.04 -5.59
C PRO A 158 0.81 22.36 -5.08
N SER A 159 -0.33 23.03 -5.17
CA SER A 159 -1.64 22.58 -4.70
C SER A 159 -2.75 22.89 -5.70
N VAL A 160 -3.86 22.16 -5.56
CA VAL A 160 -5.10 22.38 -6.32
C VAL A 160 -5.80 23.63 -5.79
N ASN A 161 -6.24 24.50 -6.70
CA ASN A 161 -6.97 25.71 -6.36
C ASN A 161 -8.48 25.41 -6.24
N GLU A 162 -9.17 26.10 -5.34
CA GLU A 162 -10.63 26.02 -5.17
C GLU A 162 -11.37 26.32 -6.47
N SER A 163 -10.89 27.26 -7.30
CA SER A 163 -11.52 27.60 -8.57
C SER A 163 -11.54 26.45 -9.60
N GLN A 164 -10.76 25.39 -9.37
CA GLN A 164 -10.72 24.20 -10.22
C GLN A 164 -11.78 23.16 -9.81
N ILE A 165 -12.54 23.41 -8.74
CA ILE A 165 -13.49 22.46 -8.16
C ILE A 165 -14.88 23.09 -8.18
N ASP A 166 -15.77 22.42 -8.91
CA ASP A 166 -17.20 22.73 -8.95
C ASP A 166 -17.98 21.66 -8.20
N PHE A 167 -18.37 21.98 -6.96
CA PHE A 167 -19.10 21.07 -6.09
C PHE A 167 -20.54 20.79 -6.55
N ASP A 168 -21.15 21.72 -7.30
CA ASP A 168 -22.51 21.54 -7.79
C ASP A 168 -22.51 20.52 -8.94
N THR A 169 -21.56 20.65 -9.87
CA THR A 169 -21.33 19.66 -10.93
C THR A 169 -21.02 18.27 -10.37
N LEU A 170 -20.20 18.17 -9.31
CA LEU A 170 -19.90 16.88 -8.65
C LEU A 170 -21.15 16.21 -8.07
N LYS A 171 -22.08 16.99 -7.51
CA LYS A 171 -23.35 16.48 -7.00
C LYS A 171 -24.21 15.92 -8.13
N GLU A 172 -24.25 16.59 -9.28
CA GLU A 172 -24.94 16.09 -10.47
C GLU A 172 -24.32 14.78 -10.98
N HIS A 173 -22.98 14.71 -11.04
CA HIS A 173 -22.25 13.49 -11.42
C HIS A 173 -22.54 12.32 -10.47
N LYS A 174 -22.64 12.58 -9.16
CA LYS A 174 -22.96 11.57 -8.14
C LYS A 174 -24.32 10.94 -8.42
N VAL A 175 -25.33 11.77 -8.68
CA VAL A 175 -26.69 11.31 -9.00
C VAL A 175 -26.72 10.57 -10.33
N LYS A 176 -26.10 11.12 -11.37
CA LYS A 176 -26.03 10.51 -12.71
C LYS A 176 -25.43 9.10 -12.69
N ASN A 177 -24.47 8.87 -11.81
CA ASN A 177 -23.78 7.60 -11.68
C ASN A 177 -24.32 6.71 -10.56
N ASN A 178 -25.40 7.07 -9.85
CA ASN A 178 -25.91 6.36 -8.67
C ASN A 178 -24.78 6.03 -7.68
N ALA A 179 -23.94 7.01 -7.37
CA ALA A 179 -22.80 6.85 -6.46
C ALA A 179 -23.16 7.25 -5.03
N ASP A 180 -22.56 6.56 -4.08
CA ASP A 180 -22.71 6.81 -2.64
C ASP A 180 -21.77 7.91 -2.18
N PHE A 181 -20.59 8.00 -2.78
CA PHE A 181 -19.52 8.92 -2.36
C PHE A 181 -18.91 9.68 -3.54
N VAL A 182 -18.31 10.82 -3.21
CA VAL A 182 -17.60 11.69 -4.14
C VAL A 182 -16.18 11.91 -3.63
N VAL A 183 -15.21 11.68 -4.49
CA VAL A 183 -13.80 11.86 -4.19
C VAL A 183 -13.18 12.80 -5.21
N ILE A 184 -12.26 13.65 -4.76
CA ILE A 184 -11.35 14.38 -5.62
C ILE A 184 -9.93 13.94 -5.31
N VAL A 185 -9.20 13.49 -6.33
CA VAL A 185 -7.77 13.19 -6.21
C VAL A 185 -6.96 14.32 -6.81
N GLY A 186 -5.97 14.83 -6.08
CA GLY A 186 -5.18 15.97 -6.54
C GLY A 186 -3.77 15.94 -6.00
N LYS A 187 -2.90 16.79 -6.55
CA LYS A 187 -1.50 16.86 -6.15
C LYS A 187 -1.31 17.15 -4.65
N SER A 188 -2.00 18.18 -4.15
CA SER A 188 -2.12 18.50 -2.72
C SER A 188 -3.25 19.49 -2.49
N PHE A 189 -3.76 19.56 -1.24
CA PHE A 189 -4.81 20.49 -0.83
C PHE A 189 -4.37 21.26 0.41
N SER A 190 -4.26 22.59 0.30
CA SER A 190 -3.76 23.45 1.38
C SER A 190 -4.69 24.60 1.77
N SER A 191 -5.74 24.85 0.99
CA SER A 191 -6.69 25.94 1.25
C SER A 191 -7.69 25.54 2.34
N SER A 192 -7.69 26.24 3.47
CA SER A 192 -8.63 26.02 4.57
C SER A 192 -10.09 26.15 4.14
N ARG A 193 -10.39 27.12 3.27
CA ARG A 193 -11.72 27.31 2.68
C ARG A 193 -12.14 26.10 1.84
N LEU A 194 -11.24 25.58 1.00
CA LEU A 194 -11.51 24.39 0.19
C LEU A 194 -11.80 23.16 1.08
N LEU A 195 -11.00 22.96 2.13
CA LEU A 195 -11.20 21.86 3.08
C LEU A 195 -12.56 21.97 3.79
N HIS A 196 -13.01 23.18 4.13
CA HIS A 196 -14.31 23.42 4.75
C HIS A 196 -15.46 23.09 3.80
N ARG A 197 -15.41 23.62 2.56
CA ARG A 197 -16.44 23.33 1.55
C ARG A 197 -16.52 21.84 1.21
N ALA A 198 -15.39 21.16 1.12
CA ALA A 198 -15.36 19.72 0.91
C ALA A 198 -16.10 18.96 2.02
N LYS A 199 -16.02 19.41 3.28
CA LYS A 199 -16.83 18.86 4.38
C LYS A 199 -18.32 19.15 4.20
N GLU A 200 -18.68 20.41 3.91
CA GLU A 200 -20.08 20.83 3.71
C GLU A 200 -20.77 20.08 2.57
N HIS A 201 -20.03 19.77 1.51
CA HIS A 201 -20.54 19.06 0.33
C HIS A 201 -20.32 17.54 0.38
N GLU A 202 -19.82 16.99 1.50
CA GLU A 202 -19.54 15.55 1.65
C GLU A 202 -18.60 14.98 0.58
N VAL A 203 -17.60 15.76 0.16
CA VAL A 203 -16.59 15.37 -0.82
C VAL A 203 -15.27 15.08 -0.11
N VAL A 204 -14.69 13.92 -0.37
CA VAL A 204 -13.37 13.56 0.17
C VAL A 204 -12.27 14.03 -0.77
N LEU A 205 -11.29 14.74 -0.23
CA LEU A 205 -10.10 15.20 -0.93
C LEU A 205 -8.95 14.27 -0.59
N ILE A 206 -8.36 13.62 -1.61
CA ILE A 206 -7.22 12.72 -1.44
C ILE A 206 -6.02 13.33 -2.15
N ASP A 207 -5.01 13.74 -1.38
CA ASP A 207 -3.73 14.11 -1.98
C ASP A 207 -2.87 12.89 -2.33
N ILE A 208 -1.86 13.09 -3.16
CA ILE A 208 -1.03 11.99 -3.70
C ILE A 208 -0.29 11.24 -2.61
N GLU A 209 0.16 11.93 -1.56
CA GLU A 209 0.89 11.26 -0.49
C GLU A 209 -0.08 10.40 0.33
N SER A 210 -1.27 10.91 0.65
CA SER A 210 -2.32 10.15 1.33
C SER A 210 -2.80 8.94 0.52
N LEU A 211 -2.95 9.08 -0.82
CA LEU A 211 -3.27 7.94 -1.69
C LEU A 211 -2.13 6.91 -1.73
N SER A 212 -0.88 7.38 -1.80
CA SER A 212 0.30 6.51 -1.78
C SER A 212 0.38 5.74 -0.46
N ASP A 213 0.16 6.42 0.67
CA ASP A 213 0.18 5.82 2.00
C ASP A 213 -0.95 4.80 2.14
N LEU A 214 -2.13 5.08 1.61
CA LEU A 214 -3.26 4.15 1.58
C LEU A 214 -2.92 2.87 0.80
N ILE A 215 -2.32 3.00 -0.39
CA ILE A 215 -1.90 1.85 -1.22
C ILE A 215 -0.83 1.04 -0.48
N LEU A 216 0.23 1.69 0.00
CA LEU A 216 1.30 1.00 0.73
C LEU A 216 0.79 0.32 2.01
N SER A 217 -0.19 0.93 2.68
CA SER A 217 -0.85 0.33 3.84
C SER A 217 -1.66 -0.89 3.45
N HIS A 218 -2.42 -0.83 2.35
CA HIS A 218 -3.19 -1.96 1.82
C HIS A 218 -2.29 -3.15 1.47
N MET A 219 -1.16 -2.90 0.80
CA MET A 219 -0.21 -3.95 0.42
C MET A 219 0.38 -4.66 1.64
N LYS A 220 0.48 -3.98 2.79
CA LYS A 220 0.96 -4.55 4.06
C LYS A 220 -0.15 -5.21 4.87
N VAL A 221 -1.31 -4.56 4.95
CA VAL A 221 -2.46 -4.95 5.76
C VAL A 221 -3.73 -4.72 4.93
N PRO A 222 -4.17 -5.73 4.16
CA PRO A 222 -5.31 -5.58 3.27
C PRO A 222 -6.62 -5.56 4.09
N LEU A 223 -7.24 -4.39 4.17
CA LEU A 223 -8.53 -4.22 4.84
C LEU A 223 -9.70 -4.58 3.93
N SER A 224 -10.85 -4.82 4.56
CA SER A 224 -12.10 -5.03 3.85
C SER A 224 -12.64 -3.73 3.24
N TYR A 225 -13.51 -3.83 2.23
CA TYR A 225 -14.22 -2.66 1.70
C TYR A 225 -15.07 -1.95 2.78
N GLU A 226 -15.58 -2.69 3.77
CA GLU A 226 -16.36 -2.09 4.86
C GLU A 226 -15.49 -1.19 5.74
N SER A 227 -14.26 -1.60 6.03
CA SER A 227 -13.26 -0.76 6.68
C SER A 227 -12.94 0.48 5.84
N TYR A 228 -12.67 0.31 4.54
CA TYR A 228 -12.38 1.46 3.67
C TYR A 228 -13.55 2.41 3.48
N LYS A 229 -14.80 1.93 3.58
CA LYS A 229 -15.99 2.78 3.52
C LYS A 229 -15.92 3.92 4.53
N ASN A 230 -15.33 3.70 5.71
CA ASN A 230 -15.19 4.72 6.76
C ASN A 230 -14.39 5.96 6.30
N LEU A 231 -13.47 5.79 5.35
CA LEU A 231 -12.72 6.90 4.74
C LEU A 231 -13.64 7.87 3.99
N PHE A 232 -14.74 7.36 3.43
CA PHE A 232 -15.64 8.12 2.56
C PHE A 232 -16.88 8.67 3.26
N LEU A 233 -17.12 8.31 4.52
CA LEU A 233 -18.31 8.73 5.29
C LEU A 233 -18.31 10.20 5.69
N SER A 234 -17.15 10.88 5.68
CA SER A 234 -17.12 12.32 5.92
C SER A 234 -16.24 13.00 4.90
N GLY A 235 -16.73 14.11 4.32
CA GLY A 235 -15.94 14.95 3.42
C GLY A 235 -14.76 15.63 4.11
N GLY A 236 -14.01 16.42 3.34
CA GLY A 236 -12.76 17.05 3.76
C GLY A 236 -11.53 16.28 3.31
N LEU A 237 -10.37 16.58 3.88
CA LEU A 237 -9.14 15.83 3.59
C LEU A 237 -9.26 14.39 4.09
N LEU A 238 -8.73 13.45 3.30
CA LEU A 238 -8.67 12.04 3.68
C LEU A 238 -8.01 11.87 5.04
N ASP A 239 -8.66 11.11 5.91
CA ASP A 239 -8.19 10.83 7.25
C ASP A 239 -7.99 9.33 7.42
N LEU A 240 -6.72 8.89 7.31
CA LEU A 240 -6.34 7.48 7.42
C LEU A 240 -6.47 6.95 8.85
N THR A 241 -6.60 7.81 9.87
CA THR A 241 -6.78 7.35 11.26
C THR A 241 -8.08 6.57 11.44
N LYS A 242 -9.07 6.80 10.56
CA LYS A 242 -10.37 6.13 10.56
C LYS A 242 -10.31 4.63 10.26
N ILE A 243 -9.20 4.15 9.71
CA ILE A 243 -8.99 2.72 9.42
C ILE A 243 -7.85 2.13 10.27
N GLU A 244 -7.25 2.94 11.14
CA GLU A 244 -6.10 2.54 11.94
C GLU A 244 -6.47 1.46 12.96
N GLU A 245 -7.66 1.56 13.59
CA GLU A 245 -8.15 0.55 14.52
C GLU A 245 -8.31 -0.82 13.84
N ASP A 246 -8.97 -0.86 12.68
CA ASP A 246 -9.14 -2.08 11.89
C ASP A 246 -7.80 -2.69 11.46
N SER A 247 -6.86 -1.84 11.03
CA SER A 247 -5.49 -2.23 10.67
C SER A 247 -4.75 -2.84 11.87
N ASN A 248 -4.76 -2.15 13.01
CA ASN A 248 -4.12 -2.60 14.24
C ASN A 248 -4.72 -3.92 14.74
N HIS A 249 -6.02 -4.10 14.59
CA HIS A 249 -6.69 -5.35 14.93
C HIS A 249 -6.23 -6.53 14.04
N LEU A 250 -6.07 -6.32 12.73
CA LEU A 250 -5.49 -7.35 11.84
C LEU A 250 -4.01 -7.64 12.15
N ILE A 251 -3.21 -6.60 12.39
CA ILE A 251 -1.80 -6.74 12.79
C ILE A 251 -1.68 -7.55 14.09
N ARG A 252 -2.49 -7.23 15.09
CA ARG A 252 -2.54 -7.96 16.37
C ARG A 252 -2.90 -9.42 16.16
N LYS A 253 -3.91 -9.73 15.33
CA LYS A 253 -4.28 -11.11 15.00
C LYS A 253 -3.15 -11.88 14.33
N ASN A 254 -2.47 -11.27 13.37
CA ASN A 254 -1.30 -11.87 12.71
C ASN A 254 -0.16 -12.14 13.70
N ASN A 255 0.09 -11.19 14.62
CA ASN A 255 1.09 -11.38 15.67
C ASN A 255 0.70 -12.51 16.63
N LEU A 256 -0.56 -12.60 17.05
CA LEU A 256 -1.03 -13.69 17.89
C LEU A 256 -0.84 -15.06 17.23
N ILE A 257 -1.12 -15.16 15.93
CA ILE A 257 -0.85 -16.39 15.15
C ILE A 257 0.64 -16.75 15.23
N LYS A 258 1.53 -15.80 14.97
CA LYS A 258 2.99 -16.02 15.02
C LYS A 258 3.45 -16.46 16.40
N GLU A 259 2.99 -15.79 17.45
CA GLU A 259 3.37 -16.08 18.84
C GLU A 259 2.87 -17.46 19.28
N ILE A 260 1.64 -17.84 18.94
CA ILE A 260 1.13 -19.20 19.25
C ILE A 260 1.93 -20.26 18.50
N LEU A 261 2.25 -20.05 17.23
CA LEU A 261 3.06 -20.99 16.45
C LEU A 261 4.46 -21.12 17.02
N ASN A 262 5.14 -20.01 17.33
CA ASN A 262 6.46 -20.02 17.94
C ASN A 262 6.43 -20.74 19.29
N CYS A 263 5.43 -20.42 20.14
CA CYS A 263 5.24 -21.08 21.43
C CYS A 263 5.14 -22.60 21.29
N LEU A 264 4.41 -23.11 20.30
CA LEU A 264 4.28 -24.55 20.07
C LEU A 264 5.55 -25.16 19.46
N ILE A 265 6.16 -24.49 18.49
CA ILE A 265 7.39 -24.95 17.81
C ILE A 265 8.55 -25.07 18.81
N GLU A 266 8.69 -24.11 19.72
CA GLU A 266 9.73 -24.11 20.76
C GLU A 266 9.61 -25.31 21.73
N GLN A 267 8.43 -25.93 21.84
CA GLN A 267 8.25 -27.12 22.68
C GLN A 267 8.44 -28.45 21.93
N ASN A 268 8.62 -28.45 20.60
CA ASN A 268 8.63 -29.70 19.82
C ASN A 268 9.68 -30.73 20.30
N ASP A 269 10.80 -30.27 20.85
CA ASP A 269 11.89 -31.11 21.33
C ASP A 269 11.81 -31.41 22.85
N ASP A 270 10.74 -30.98 23.53
CA ASP A 270 10.56 -31.21 24.98
C ASP A 270 10.08 -32.65 25.25
N GLU A 271 10.98 -33.48 25.80
CA GLU A 271 10.73 -34.90 26.10
C GLU A 271 9.74 -35.12 27.27
N VAL A 272 9.41 -34.10 28.06
CA VAL A 272 8.51 -34.22 29.22
C VAL A 272 7.06 -34.04 28.79
N THR A 273 6.82 -33.09 27.91
CA THR A 273 5.49 -32.70 27.39
C THR A 273 5.19 -33.31 26.03
N ASP A 274 6.17 -33.98 25.39
CA ASP A 274 6.12 -34.43 24.00
C ASP A 274 5.77 -33.28 23.02
N GLY A 275 6.13 -32.05 23.39
CA GLY A 275 5.76 -30.82 22.68
C GLY A 275 4.27 -30.49 22.66
N ILE A 276 3.46 -31.11 23.52
CA ILE A 276 2.03 -30.88 23.62
C ILE A 276 1.73 -29.83 24.70
N LEU A 277 1.04 -28.75 24.30
CA LEU A 277 0.57 -27.71 25.22
C LEU A 277 -0.95 -27.59 25.22
N THR A 278 -1.52 -27.40 26.40
CA THR A 278 -2.92 -27.01 26.59
C THR A 278 -3.12 -25.52 26.29
N GLU A 279 -4.37 -25.12 26.02
CA GLU A 279 -4.76 -23.72 25.84
C GLU A 279 -4.36 -22.83 27.03
N ARG A 280 -4.40 -23.39 28.24
CA ARG A 280 -4.03 -22.68 29.47
C ARG A 280 -2.53 -22.46 29.58
N GLU A 281 -1.73 -23.44 29.23
CA GLU A 281 -0.26 -23.30 29.22
C GLU A 281 0.18 -22.26 28.18
N ILE A 282 -0.38 -22.33 26.97
CA ILE A 282 -0.15 -21.33 25.92
C ILE A 282 -0.52 -19.94 26.44
N TYR A 283 -1.70 -19.79 27.06
CA TYR A 283 -2.11 -18.52 27.67
C TYR A 283 -1.09 -18.01 28.70
N PHE A 284 -0.60 -18.86 29.60
CA PHE A 284 0.38 -18.44 30.62
C PHE A 284 1.74 -18.08 30.03
N ILE A 285 2.21 -18.84 29.04
CA ILE A 285 3.48 -18.56 28.34
C ILE A 285 3.38 -17.20 27.65
N LEU A 286 2.34 -16.98 26.84
CA LEU A 286 2.15 -15.74 26.10
C LEU A 286 1.87 -14.53 27.00
N LYS A 287 1.15 -14.72 28.12
CA LYS A 287 0.93 -13.64 29.10
C LYS A 287 2.22 -13.19 29.77
N ASN A 288 3.17 -14.11 29.95
CA ASN A 288 4.47 -13.83 30.54
C ASN A 288 5.49 -13.33 29.52
N SER A 289 5.21 -13.44 28.22
CA SER A 289 6.02 -12.83 27.17
C SER A 289 5.81 -11.30 27.14
N ASN A 290 6.82 -10.54 26.72
CA ASN A 290 6.74 -9.08 26.66
C ASN A 290 5.85 -8.57 25.51
N LEU A 291 5.36 -9.45 24.63
CA LEU A 291 4.81 -9.09 23.32
C LEU A 291 3.28 -8.95 23.29
N LEU A 292 2.55 -9.56 24.24
CA LEU A 292 1.07 -9.62 24.22
C LEU A 292 0.39 -9.32 25.58
N LYS A 293 1.05 -8.57 26.47
CA LYS A 293 0.60 -8.40 27.87
C LYS A 293 -0.79 -7.80 28.04
N GLU A 294 -1.21 -6.92 27.14
CA GLU A 294 -2.51 -6.24 27.25
C GLU A 294 -3.59 -6.98 26.46
N ASN A 295 -4.68 -7.31 27.15
CA ASN A 295 -5.94 -7.82 26.59
C ASN A 295 -5.90 -9.20 25.91
N LEU A 296 -4.96 -10.09 26.21
CA LEU A 296 -5.00 -11.47 25.71
C LEU A 296 -6.13 -12.26 26.41
N SER A 297 -7.05 -12.82 25.64
CA SER A 297 -8.13 -13.67 26.14
C SER A 297 -7.94 -15.14 25.76
N ILE A 298 -8.41 -16.05 26.62
CA ILE A 298 -8.44 -17.50 26.32
C ILE A 298 -9.27 -17.76 25.06
N LYS A 299 -10.33 -16.97 24.82
CA LYS A 299 -11.17 -17.09 23.64
C LYS A 299 -10.40 -16.82 22.34
N GLU A 300 -9.58 -15.77 22.30
CA GLU A 300 -8.73 -15.48 21.13
C GLU A 300 -7.72 -16.60 20.85
N ILE A 301 -7.17 -17.21 21.91
CA ILE A 301 -6.27 -18.37 21.77
C ILE A 301 -7.04 -19.56 21.18
N GLN A 302 -8.23 -19.86 21.70
CA GLN A 302 -9.08 -20.94 21.21
C GLN A 302 -9.47 -20.76 19.75
N GLU A 303 -9.87 -19.55 19.35
CA GLU A 303 -10.22 -19.21 17.97
C GLU A 303 -9.00 -19.38 17.05
N THR A 304 -7.82 -18.91 17.47
CA THR A 304 -6.58 -19.06 16.71
C THR A 304 -6.15 -20.52 16.57
N LEU A 305 -6.18 -21.31 17.66
CA LEU A 305 -5.86 -22.74 17.62
C LEU A 305 -6.84 -23.51 16.73
N THR A 306 -8.13 -23.15 16.75
CA THR A 306 -9.14 -23.75 15.88
C THR A 306 -8.85 -23.44 14.41
N PHE A 307 -8.46 -22.20 14.09
CA PHE A 307 -8.07 -21.81 12.74
C PHE A 307 -6.81 -22.57 12.26
N LEU A 308 -5.75 -22.60 13.08
CA LEU A 308 -4.48 -23.24 12.75
C LEU A 308 -4.59 -24.77 12.64
N SER A 309 -5.50 -25.40 13.39
CA SER A 309 -5.79 -26.83 13.33
C SER A 309 -6.78 -27.21 12.22
N SER A 310 -7.33 -26.23 11.50
CA SER A 310 -8.26 -26.50 10.41
C SER A 310 -7.59 -27.35 9.32
N PRO A 311 -8.33 -28.23 8.61
CA PRO A 311 -7.76 -29.07 7.56
C PRO A 311 -7.11 -28.29 6.41
N PHE A 312 -7.50 -27.03 6.21
CA PHE A 312 -6.96 -26.18 5.15
C PHE A 312 -5.60 -25.62 5.53
N ILE A 313 -5.40 -25.21 6.78
CA ILE A 313 -4.12 -24.66 7.24
C ILE A 313 -3.18 -25.78 7.70
N ASN A 314 -3.70 -26.75 8.46
CA ASN A 314 -2.99 -27.91 9.00
C ASN A 314 -1.63 -27.55 9.63
N GLY A 315 -1.55 -26.39 10.29
CA GLY A 315 -0.31 -25.89 10.89
C GLY A 315 -0.02 -26.49 12.26
N ILE A 316 -1.07 -26.90 12.97
CA ILE A 316 -0.98 -27.56 14.28
C ILE A 316 -1.95 -28.74 14.32
N ARG A 317 -1.73 -29.69 15.23
CA ARG A 317 -2.70 -30.75 15.52
C ARG A 317 -3.25 -30.65 16.93
N LYS A 318 -4.52 -31.04 17.07
CA LYS A 318 -5.21 -31.19 18.34
C LYS A 318 -5.23 -32.66 18.75
N THR A 319 -4.86 -32.94 19.99
CA THR A 319 -5.01 -34.24 20.66
C THR A 319 -6.01 -34.12 21.80
N LYS A 320 -6.20 -35.21 22.56
CA LYS A 320 -6.96 -35.17 23.82
C LYS A 320 -6.23 -34.36 24.91
N ASP A 321 -4.91 -34.26 24.82
CA ASP A 321 -4.02 -33.70 25.85
C ASP A 321 -3.64 -32.25 25.55
N GLY A 322 -3.77 -31.79 24.30
CA GLY A 322 -3.50 -30.40 23.93
C GLY A 322 -3.28 -30.19 22.44
N TYR A 323 -2.37 -29.28 22.12
CA TYR A 323 -1.99 -28.89 20.77
C TYR A 323 -0.48 -28.99 20.59
N TYR A 324 -0.04 -29.31 19.38
CA TYR A 324 1.38 -29.34 19.02
C TYR A 324 1.58 -28.86 17.59
N ALA A 325 2.76 -28.32 17.27
CA ALA A 325 3.07 -27.84 15.93
C ALA A 325 3.36 -29.02 14.98
N MET A 326 2.84 -28.96 13.74
CA MET A 326 3.05 -30.00 12.74
C MET A 326 4.33 -29.84 11.93
N GLY A 327 4.94 -28.66 12.01
CA GLY A 327 6.10 -28.29 11.22
C GLY A 327 6.63 -26.92 11.62
N SER A 328 7.59 -26.43 10.83
CA SER A 328 8.20 -25.11 11.04
C SER A 328 7.27 -23.97 10.61
N LEU A 329 7.54 -22.76 11.13
CA LEU A 329 6.84 -21.55 10.71
C LEU A 329 6.96 -21.29 9.19
N ASN A 330 8.07 -21.72 8.58
CA ASN A 330 8.29 -21.60 7.14
C ASN A 330 7.33 -22.50 6.32
N GLU A 331 7.08 -23.72 6.77
CA GLU A 331 6.14 -24.63 6.09
C GLU A 331 4.70 -24.12 6.15
N ILE A 332 4.31 -23.57 7.30
CA ILE A 332 2.99 -22.96 7.48
C ILE A 332 2.87 -21.70 6.62
N SER A 333 3.92 -20.86 6.58
CA SER A 333 3.98 -19.68 5.71
C SER A 333 3.78 -20.01 4.23
N LYS A 334 4.44 -21.08 3.73
CA LYS A 334 4.25 -21.57 2.35
C LYS A 334 2.82 -21.99 2.07
N THR A 335 2.12 -22.55 3.05
CA THR A 335 0.70 -22.91 2.92
C THR A 335 -0.18 -21.67 2.76
N PHE A 336 0.06 -20.62 3.55
CA PHE A 336 -0.63 -19.34 3.37
C PHE A 336 -0.32 -18.69 2.01
N GLN A 337 0.93 -18.73 1.56
CA GLN A 337 1.33 -18.22 0.24
C GLN A 337 0.65 -18.97 -0.90
N PHE A 338 0.56 -20.31 -0.81
CA PHE A 338 -0.14 -21.13 -1.80
C PHE A 338 -1.61 -20.69 -1.97
N TYR A 339 -2.33 -20.49 -0.86
CA TYR A 339 -3.72 -20.00 -0.92
C TYR A 339 -3.81 -18.53 -1.36
N GLY A 340 -2.82 -17.70 -1.02
CA GLY A 340 -2.73 -16.33 -1.51
C GLY A 340 -2.65 -16.24 -3.04
N GLY A 341 -2.03 -17.23 -3.69
CA GLY A 341 -1.88 -17.32 -5.15
C GLY A 341 -3.17 -17.63 -5.92
N ILE A 342 -4.31 -17.87 -5.27
CA ILE A 342 -5.59 -18.14 -5.94
C ILE A 342 -6.03 -16.96 -6.83
N SER A 343 -5.57 -15.74 -6.56
CA SER A 343 -5.88 -14.54 -7.35
C SER A 343 -5.28 -14.53 -8.77
N GLY A 344 -4.28 -15.38 -9.08
CA GLY A 344 -3.51 -15.33 -10.33
C GLY A 344 -4.12 -16.01 -11.56
N ASN A 345 -5.36 -16.51 -11.51
CA ASN A 345 -6.03 -17.20 -12.62
C ASN A 345 -7.21 -16.40 -13.21
N ARG A 346 -7.15 -15.06 -13.23
CA ARG A 346 -8.18 -14.23 -13.86
C ARG A 346 -7.68 -13.48 -15.07
#